data_AF-A0A819Q5J7-F1
#
_entry.id   AF-A0A819Q5J7-F1
#
_cell.length_a   1.000
_cell.length_b   1.000
_cell.length_c   1.000
_cell.angle_alpha   90.00
_cell.angle_beta   90.00
_cell.angle_gamma   90.00
#
_symmetry.space_group_name_H-M   'P 1'
#
loop_
_entity.id
_entity.type
_entity.pdbx_description
1 polymer ?
#
loop_
_entity_poly.entity_id
_entity_poly.type
_entity_poly.pdbx_seq_one_letter_code
_entity_poly.pdbx_strand_id
1 'polypeptide(L)'
;MKSEDNEVLPSDNVIQYGPLKIRRCRKPAPTIATGRRSKFLILFGDEEIKREQRRTKNREAARKLKEKRQLIEEQLDEKLRQLEYEHLVLQEYLQRLEQKKQNLEQKIDSVSTDPLIELLSKNNQNMLLFFEECSDDLDFFGESLDKIFDSEL
;
A
#
# COMPACT_ATOMS: atom_id res chain seq x y z
N MET A 1 -24.71 -44.96 45.16
CA MET A 1 -25.01 -45.90 44.06
C MET A 1 -25.97 -45.17 43.14
N LYS A 2 -25.56 -44.87 41.90
CA LYS A 2 -26.39 -44.16 40.91
C LYS A 2 -27.21 -45.20 40.16
N SER A 3 -28.53 -45.14 40.29
CA SER A 3 -29.45 -45.86 39.41
C SER A 3 -29.71 -44.98 38.18
N GLU A 4 -29.23 -45.43 37.03
CA GLU A 4 -29.47 -44.80 35.73
C GLU A 4 -30.84 -45.26 35.22
N ASP A 5 -31.84 -44.39 35.34
CA ASP A 5 -33.14 -44.56 34.70
C ASP A 5 -33.01 -44.26 33.20
N ASN A 6 -32.72 -45.30 32.41
CA ASN A 6 -32.82 -45.25 30.95
C ASN A 6 -34.31 -45.33 30.54
N GLU A 7 -35.00 -44.20 30.56
CA GLU A 7 -36.33 -44.08 29.97
C GLU A 7 -36.23 -44.23 28.43
N VAL A 8 -36.58 -45.41 27.94
CA VAL A 8 -36.77 -45.68 26.51
C VAL A 8 -38.01 -44.91 26.05
N LEU A 9 -37.80 -43.75 25.44
CA LEU A 9 -38.88 -42.94 24.86
C LEU A 9 -39.61 -43.71 23.74
N PRO A 10 -40.96 -43.70 23.71
CA PRO A 10 -41.74 -44.45 22.73
C PRO A 10 -41.51 -43.97 21.28
N SER A 11 -41.50 -44.95 20.37
CA SER A 11 -41.16 -44.87 18.93
C SER A 11 -42.10 -44.03 18.05
N ASP A 12 -43.14 -43.42 18.62
CA ASP A 12 -44.29 -42.89 17.86
C ASP A 12 -44.07 -41.51 17.21
N ASN A 13 -42.86 -40.96 17.29
CA ASN A 13 -42.54 -39.61 16.80
C ASN A 13 -41.73 -39.57 15.49
N VAL A 14 -41.61 -40.69 14.78
CA VAL A 14 -40.85 -40.76 13.51
C VAL A 14 -41.82 -40.82 12.33
N ILE A 15 -41.76 -39.84 11.44
CA ILE A 15 -42.42 -39.90 10.13
C ILE A 15 -41.41 -40.42 9.11
N GLN A 16 -41.82 -41.40 8.31
CA GLN A 16 -41.01 -41.93 7.21
C GLN A 16 -41.44 -41.31 5.88
N TYR A 17 -40.48 -40.77 5.14
CA TYR A 17 -40.64 -40.30 3.75
C TYR A 17 -39.68 -41.09 2.87
N GLY A 18 -40.16 -42.18 2.27
CA GLY A 18 -39.30 -43.10 1.50
C GLY A 18 -38.20 -43.71 2.37
N PRO A 19 -36.91 -43.69 1.94
CA PRO A 19 -35.80 -44.23 2.74
C PRO A 19 -35.41 -43.35 3.94
N LEU A 20 -35.98 -42.13 4.07
CA LEU A 20 -35.63 -41.19 5.13
C LEU A 20 -36.59 -41.30 6.33
N LYS A 21 -36.02 -41.37 7.54
CA LYS A 21 -36.75 -41.34 8.81
C LYS A 21 -36.53 -40.00 9.50
N ILE A 22 -37.58 -39.19 9.61
CA ILE A 22 -37.52 -37.85 10.21
C ILE A 22 -38.23 -37.87 11.57
N ARG A 23 -37.52 -37.49 12.64
CA ARG A 23 -38.14 -37.25 13.95
C ARG A 23 -38.95 -35.95 13.90
N ARG A 24 -40.23 -35.98 14.31
CA ARG A 24 -41.06 -34.78 14.43
C ARG A 24 -40.41 -33.82 15.44
N CYS A 25 -40.10 -32.59 14.99
CA CYS A 25 -39.65 -31.54 15.91
C CYS A 25 -40.73 -31.27 16.96
N ARG A 26 -40.36 -31.35 18.25
CA ARG A 26 -41.24 -30.93 19.36
C ARG A 26 -41.57 -29.46 19.15
N LYS A 27 -42.85 -29.08 19.26
CA LYS A 27 -43.25 -27.66 19.25
C LYS A 27 -42.47 -26.95 20.37
N PRO A 28 -41.85 -25.78 20.13
CA PRO A 28 -41.13 -25.08 21.18
C PRO A 28 -42.09 -24.77 22.33
N ALA A 29 -41.62 -24.96 23.56
CA ALA A 29 -42.39 -24.65 24.76
C ALA A 29 -42.86 -23.19 24.71
N PRO A 30 -44.10 -22.89 25.12
CA PRO A 30 -44.60 -21.52 25.12
C PRO A 30 -43.71 -20.65 26.02
N THR A 31 -42.95 -19.74 25.38
CA THR A 31 -41.94 -18.87 26.00
C THR A 31 -42.54 -17.73 26.82
N ILE A 32 -43.60 -18.00 27.59
CA ILE A 32 -44.29 -16.99 28.42
C ILE A 32 -43.31 -16.43 29.48
N ALA A 33 -42.47 -17.28 30.08
CA ALA A 33 -41.53 -16.86 31.14
C ALA A 33 -40.43 -15.89 30.69
N THR A 34 -40.07 -15.87 29.40
CA THR A 34 -38.95 -15.04 28.89
C THR A 34 -39.39 -13.71 28.27
N GLY A 35 -40.69 -13.40 28.22
CA GLY A 35 -41.21 -12.20 27.53
C GLY A 35 -40.99 -12.18 26.01
N ARG A 36 -40.31 -13.19 25.45
CA ARG A 36 -40.15 -13.39 24.00
C ARG A 36 -41.46 -13.95 23.43
N ARG A 37 -42.17 -13.12 22.66
CA ARG A 37 -43.32 -13.54 21.87
C ARG A 37 -42.86 -14.57 20.82
N SER A 38 -43.52 -15.72 20.76
CA SER A 38 -43.26 -16.78 19.77
C SER A 38 -43.33 -16.23 18.35
N LYS A 39 -42.42 -16.68 17.48
CA LYS A 39 -42.39 -16.33 16.04
C LYS A 39 -43.73 -16.63 15.33
N PHE A 40 -44.53 -17.54 15.89
CA PHE A 40 -45.81 -17.99 15.35
C PHE A 40 -47.03 -17.25 15.92
N LEU A 41 -46.82 -16.21 16.74
CA LEU A 41 -47.92 -15.41 17.27
C LEU A 41 -48.51 -14.52 16.16
N ILE A 42 -49.72 -14.85 15.73
CA ILE A 42 -50.51 -14.03 14.81
C ILE A 42 -50.93 -12.77 15.59
N LEU A 43 -50.48 -11.60 15.14
CA LEU A 43 -50.89 -10.32 15.74
C LEU A 43 -52.10 -9.80 14.98
N PHE A 44 -53.01 -9.14 15.70
CA PHE A 44 -54.22 -8.55 15.14
C PHE A 44 -54.32 -7.06 15.51
N GLY A 45 -55.00 -6.28 14.66
CA GLY A 45 -55.26 -4.86 14.91
C GLY A 45 -54.00 -3.99 14.96
N ASP A 46 -53.92 -3.11 15.97
CA ASP A 46 -52.89 -2.08 16.10
C ASP A 46 -51.46 -2.62 16.17
N GLU A 47 -51.27 -3.81 16.73
CA GLU A 47 -49.94 -4.41 16.83
C GLU A 47 -49.38 -4.85 15.47
N GLU A 48 -50.25 -5.27 14.55
CA GLU A 48 -49.85 -5.60 13.17
C GLU A 48 -49.54 -4.33 12.37
N ILE A 49 -50.32 -3.26 12.54
CA ILE A 49 -50.05 -1.96 11.91
C ILE A 49 -48.69 -1.42 12.36
N LYS A 50 -48.39 -1.45 13.66
CA LYS A 50 -47.07 -1.04 14.21
C LYS A 50 -45.93 -1.93 13.71
N ARG A 51 -46.19 -3.22 13.48
CA ARG A 51 -45.20 -4.14 12.88
C ARG A 51 -44.93 -3.77 11.44
N GLU A 52 -45.96 -3.54 10.64
CA GLU A 52 -45.78 -3.20 9.22
C GLU A 52 -45.08 -1.84 9.07
N GLN A 53 -45.43 -0.83 9.88
CA GLN A 53 -44.70 0.45 9.90
C GLN A 53 -43.21 0.31 10.25
N ARG A 54 -42.85 -0.62 11.16
CA ARG A 54 -41.44 -0.90 11.45
C ARG A 54 -40.75 -1.59 10.27
N ARG A 55 -41.45 -2.51 9.59
CA ARG A 55 -40.94 -3.19 8.40
C ARG A 55 -40.75 -2.22 7.24
N THR A 56 -41.68 -1.31 6.98
CA THR A 56 -41.55 -0.31 5.91
C THR A 56 -40.38 0.63 6.18
N LYS A 57 -40.26 1.18 7.39
CA LYS A 57 -39.10 1.99 7.79
C LYS A 57 -37.77 1.22 7.65
N ASN A 58 -37.75 -0.06 8.04
CA ASN A 58 -36.56 -0.89 7.90
C ASN A 58 -36.21 -1.18 6.43
N ARG A 59 -37.21 -1.45 5.58
CA ARG A 59 -37.03 -1.61 4.13
C ARG A 59 -36.48 -0.34 3.51
N GLU A 60 -37.01 0.83 3.87
CA GLU A 60 -36.52 2.12 3.39
C GLU A 60 -35.07 2.40 3.82
N ALA A 61 -34.75 2.13 5.09
CA ALA A 61 -33.39 2.27 5.60
C ALA A 61 -32.42 1.33 4.87
N ALA A 62 -32.81 0.08 4.63
CA ALA A 62 -32.03 -0.88 3.86
C ALA A 62 -31.84 -0.43 2.41
N ARG A 63 -32.88 0.14 1.77
CA ARG A 63 -32.79 0.69 0.42
C ARG A 63 -31.79 1.85 0.35
N LYS A 64 -31.90 2.81 1.27
CA LYS A 64 -30.96 3.95 1.37
C LYS A 64 -29.53 3.49 1.61
N LEU A 65 -29.33 2.48 2.45
CA LEU A 65 -28.00 1.92 2.70
C LEU A 65 -27.43 1.27 1.43
N LYS A 66 -28.25 0.53 0.69
CA LYS A 66 -27.85 -0.08 -0.59
C LYS A 66 -27.48 0.99 -1.62
N GLU A 67 -28.31 2.02 -1.78
CA GLU A 67 -28.04 3.15 -2.69
C GLU A 67 -26.72 3.85 -2.34
N LYS A 68 -26.48 4.14 -1.05
CA LYS A 68 -25.21 4.73 -0.59
C LYS A 68 -24.00 3.85 -0.87
N ARG A 69 -24.15 2.54 -0.67
CA ARG A 69 -23.07 1.58 -0.93
C ARG A 69 -22.72 1.55 -2.42
N GLN A 70 -23.73 1.50 -3.29
CA GLN A 70 -23.53 1.54 -4.75
C GLN A 70 -22.83 2.83 -5.17
N LEU A 71 -23.25 3.98 -4.64
CA LEU A 71 -22.59 5.26 -4.93
C LEU A 71 -21.11 5.26 -4.51
N ILE A 72 -20.79 4.69 -3.35
CA ILE A 72 -19.40 4.58 -2.87
C ILE A 72 -18.60 3.64 -3.78
N GLU A 73 -19.17 2.50 -4.18
CA GLU A 73 -18.54 1.56 -5.11
C GLU A 73 -18.24 2.25 -6.46
N GLU A 74 -19.22 2.97 -7.04
CA GLU A 74 -19.03 3.74 -8.27
C GLU A 74 -17.93 4.80 -8.15
N GLN A 75 -17.90 5.55 -7.04
CA GLN A 75 -16.86 6.56 -6.78
C GLN A 75 -15.47 5.95 -6.63
N LEU A 76 -15.37 4.77 -6.01
CA LEU A 76 -14.11 4.05 -5.88
C LEU A 76 -13.63 3.54 -7.24
N ASP A 77 -14.53 3.00 -8.06
CA ASP A 77 -14.21 2.53 -9.41
C ASP A 77 -13.77 3.68 -10.34
N GLU A 78 -14.36 4.87 -10.19
CA GLU A 78 -13.93 6.05 -10.92
C GLU A 78 -12.53 6.51 -10.47
N LYS A 79 -12.29 6.60 -9.15
CA LYS A 79 -10.97 6.94 -8.61
C LYS A 79 -9.89 5.94 -9.02
N LEU A 80 -10.22 4.66 -9.04
CA LEU A 80 -9.29 3.61 -9.46
C LEU A 80 -8.89 3.83 -10.92
N ARG A 81 -9.86 4.08 -11.81
CA ARG A 81 -9.59 4.39 -13.23
C ARG A 81 -8.74 5.65 -13.41
N GLN A 82 -8.99 6.69 -12.61
CA GLN A 82 -8.18 7.91 -12.62
C GLN A 82 -6.73 7.63 -12.22
N LEU A 83 -6.53 6.88 -11.12
CA LEU A 83 -5.20 6.50 -10.63
C LEU A 83 -4.45 5.58 -11.61
N GLU A 84 -5.14 4.64 -12.25
CA GLU A 84 -4.55 3.79 -13.30
C GLU A 84 -4.06 4.63 -14.47
N TYR A 85 -4.86 5.60 -14.92
CA TYR A 85 -4.47 6.52 -15.98
C TYR A 85 -3.26 7.37 -15.59
N GLU A 86 -3.29 7.98 -14.40
CA GLU A 86 -2.16 8.77 -13.88
C GLU A 86 -0.88 7.93 -13.78
N HIS A 87 -0.99 6.69 -13.30
CA HIS A 87 0.13 5.77 -13.23
C HIS A 87 0.73 5.50 -14.62
N LEU A 88 -0.10 5.22 -15.62
CA LEU A 88 0.37 5.01 -16.99
C LEU A 88 1.08 6.25 -17.55
N VAL A 89 0.52 7.44 -17.35
CA VAL A 89 1.13 8.71 -17.80
C VAL A 89 2.50 8.94 -17.13
N LEU A 90 2.59 8.73 -15.82
CA LEU A 90 3.84 8.88 -15.08
C LEU A 90 4.87 7.84 -15.50
N GLN A 91 4.45 6.60 -15.76
CA GLN A 91 5.31 5.54 -16.25
C GLN A 91 5.89 5.86 -17.64
N GLU A 92 5.08 6.37 -18.56
CA GLU A 92 5.57 6.85 -19.85
C GLU A 92 6.57 8.00 -19.69
N TYR A 93 6.29 8.94 -18.78
CA TYR A 93 7.19 10.06 -18.53
C TYR A 93 8.54 9.60 -17.98
N LEU A 94 8.54 8.65 -17.04
CA LEU A 94 9.76 8.02 -16.52
C LEU A 94 10.56 7.34 -17.63
N GLN A 95 9.92 6.54 -18.48
CA GLN A 95 10.59 5.89 -19.60
C GLN A 95 11.23 6.91 -20.55
N ARG A 96 10.54 8.01 -20.86
CA ARG A 96 11.10 9.09 -21.71
C ARG A 96 12.31 9.74 -21.05
N LEU A 97 12.29 9.96 -19.74
CA LEU A 97 13.42 10.53 -19.01
C LEU A 97 14.60 9.56 -18.95
N GLU A 98 14.37 8.27 -18.72
CA GLU A 98 15.40 7.23 -18.75
C GLU A 98 16.07 7.14 -20.11
N GLN A 99 15.29 7.13 -21.20
CA GLN A 99 15.83 7.17 -22.56
C GLN A 99 16.69 8.42 -22.80
N LYS A 100 16.23 9.60 -22.35
CA LYS A 100 17.01 10.84 -22.46
C LYS A 100 18.30 10.76 -21.67
N LYS A 101 18.26 10.23 -20.45
CA LYS A 101 19.44 10.02 -19.62
C LYS A 101 20.46 9.11 -20.32
N GLN A 102 20.03 7.94 -20.80
CA GLN A 102 20.89 7.00 -21.53
C GLN A 102 21.51 7.64 -22.77
N ASN A 103 20.73 8.40 -23.55
CA ASN A 103 21.25 9.11 -24.72
C ASN A 103 22.30 10.17 -24.35
N LEU A 104 22.15 10.84 -23.21
CA LEU A 104 23.15 11.81 -22.73
C LEU A 104 24.40 11.12 -22.20
N GLU A 105 24.26 10.03 -21.46
CA GLU A 105 25.39 9.20 -21.01
C GLU A 105 26.19 8.67 -22.20
N GLN A 106 25.54 8.11 -23.21
CA GLN A 106 26.19 7.68 -24.45
C GLN A 106 26.89 8.82 -25.17
N LYS A 107 26.30 10.03 -25.19
CA LYS A 107 26.94 11.20 -25.79
C LYS A 107 28.20 11.60 -25.02
N ILE A 108 28.15 11.61 -23.69
CA ILE A 108 29.32 11.89 -22.85
C ILE A 108 30.41 10.86 -23.12
N ASP A 109 30.08 9.57 -23.14
CA ASP A 109 31.04 8.50 -23.41
C ASP A 109 31.62 8.59 -24.84
N SER A 110 30.83 9.03 -25.81
CA SER A 110 31.27 9.22 -27.20
C SER A 110 32.17 10.44 -27.41
N VAL A 111 32.03 11.46 -26.56
CA VAL A 111 32.96 12.59 -26.52
C VAL A 111 34.22 12.07 -25.82
N SER A 112 35.12 11.46 -26.59
CA SER A 112 36.42 11.00 -26.10
C SER A 112 37.07 12.15 -25.34
N THR A 113 37.10 12.02 -24.02
CA THR A 113 37.81 12.92 -23.13
C THR A 113 39.30 12.57 -23.10
N ASP A 114 39.68 11.41 -23.64
CA ASP A 114 41.06 10.92 -23.71
C ASP A 114 42.06 11.95 -24.27
N PRO A 115 41.84 12.62 -25.42
CA PRO A 115 42.78 13.63 -25.91
C PRO A 115 42.88 14.87 -25.02
N LEU A 116 41.79 15.27 -24.34
CA LEU A 116 41.79 16.40 -23.41
C LEU A 116 42.45 16.05 -22.07
N ILE A 117 42.22 14.84 -21.57
CA ILE A 117 42.86 14.26 -20.38
C ILE A 117 44.36 14.09 -20.65
N GLU A 118 44.74 13.62 -21.83
CA GLU A 118 46.14 13.47 -22.24
C GLU A 118 46.83 14.84 -22.41
N LEU A 119 46.15 15.84 -22.97
CA LEU A 119 46.65 17.23 -23.03
C LEU A 119 46.86 17.84 -21.65
N LEU A 120 45.91 17.67 -20.73
CA LEU A 120 46.04 18.14 -19.35
C LEU A 120 47.16 17.42 -18.59
N SER A 121 47.29 16.10 -18.79
CA SER A 121 48.38 15.30 -18.22
C SER A 121 49.76 15.74 -18.70
N LYS A 122 49.92 15.96 -20.02
CA LYS A 122 51.18 16.44 -20.61
C LYS A 122 51.52 17.85 -20.17
N ASN A 123 50.53 18.75 -20.07
CA ASN A 123 50.77 20.13 -19.65
C ASN A 123 51.19 20.22 -18.17
N ASN A 124 50.63 19.37 -17.32
CA ASN A 124 51.03 19.28 -15.91
C ASN A 124 52.44 18.68 -15.74
N GLN A 125 52.82 17.69 -16.56
CA GLN A 125 54.21 17.16 -16.57
C GLN A 125 55.22 18.20 -17.07
N ASN A 126 54.89 18.96 -18.11
CA ASN A 126 55.75 20.02 -18.63
C ASN A 126 55.92 21.17 -17.63
N MET A 127 54.86 21.54 -16.90
CA MET A 127 54.96 22.50 -15.78
C MET A 127 55.87 21.99 -14.67
N LEU A 128 55.79 20.70 -14.32
CA LEU A 128 56.64 20.11 -13.29
C LEU A 128 58.11 20.10 -13.70
N LEU A 129 58.40 19.75 -14.96
CA LEU A 129 59.74 19.79 -15.54
C LEU A 129 60.29 21.23 -15.63
N PHE A 130 59.46 22.21 -15.97
CA PHE A 130 59.86 23.61 -15.98
C PHE A 130 60.21 24.13 -14.57
N PHE A 131 59.49 23.67 -13.54
CA PHE A 131 59.81 23.99 -12.15
C PHE A 131 61.07 23.27 -11.64
N GLU A 132 61.35 22.04 -12.08
CA GLU A 132 62.63 21.36 -11.80
C GLU A 132 63.82 22.05 -12.48
N GLU A 133 63.70 22.46 -13.76
CA GLU A 133 64.78 23.16 -14.46
C GLU A 133 65.07 24.56 -13.89
N CYS A 134 64.08 25.22 -13.29
CA CYS A 134 64.27 26.51 -12.60
C CYS A 134 64.66 26.36 -11.12
N SER A 135 64.61 25.15 -10.56
CA SER A 135 65.03 24.85 -9.19
C SER A 135 66.53 24.64 -9.08
N ASP A 136 67.17 24.13 -10.13
CA ASP A 136 68.61 23.79 -10.11
C ASP A 136 69.54 25.02 -10.19
N ASP A 137 69.01 26.22 -10.53
CA ASP A 137 69.78 27.48 -10.59
C ASP A 137 69.57 28.38 -9.34
N LEU A 138 68.75 27.97 -8.36
CA LEU A 138 68.49 28.77 -7.15
C LEU A 138 69.52 28.57 -6.03
N ASP A 139 70.47 27.66 -6.19
CA ASP A 139 71.58 27.48 -5.23
C ASP A 139 72.65 28.60 -5.35
N PHE A 140 72.54 29.53 -6.31
CA PHE A 140 73.51 30.62 -6.48
C PHE A 140 73.22 31.89 -5.66
N PHE A 141 72.03 32.04 -5.06
CA PHE A 141 71.66 33.26 -4.29
C PHE A 141 71.59 33.06 -2.76
N GLY A 142 71.91 31.87 -2.25
CA GLY A 142 71.80 31.53 -0.82
C GLY A 142 72.86 32.14 0.10
N GLU A 143 74.01 32.60 -0.42
CA GLU A 143 75.14 33.04 0.44
C GLU A 143 75.29 34.56 0.61
N SER A 144 74.45 35.40 -0.04
CA SER A 144 74.65 36.86 -0.02
C SER A 144 73.74 37.64 0.92
N LEU A 145 72.72 37.03 1.54
CA LEU A 145 71.74 37.75 2.36
C LEU A 145 72.09 37.82 3.86
N ASP A 146 72.91 36.89 4.37
CA ASP A 146 73.32 36.91 5.78
C ASP A 146 74.32 38.03 6.10
N LYS A 147 74.99 38.62 5.10
CA LYS A 147 75.95 39.72 5.32
C LYS A 147 75.32 41.10 5.44
N ILE A 148 74.01 41.24 5.21
CA ILE A 148 73.31 42.54 5.28
C ILE A 148 72.79 42.81 6.70
N PHE A 149 72.62 41.78 7.54
CA PHE A 149 72.05 41.94 8.88
C PHE A 149 73.07 42.09 10.03
N ASP A 150 74.37 41.89 9.76
CA ASP A 150 75.42 41.98 10.79
C ASP A 150 76.16 43.34 10.85
N SER A 151 75.76 44.34 10.05
CA SER A 151 76.42 45.67 10.04
C SER A 151 75.72 46.77 10.85
N GLU A 152 74.66 46.45 11.60
CA GLU A 152 74.01 47.38 12.53
C GLU A 152 73.89 46.77 13.93
N LEU A 153 75.02 46.66 14.63
CA LEU A 153 75.10 46.60 16.10
C LEU A 153 76.47 47.07 16.60
#